data_AF-A0A2V5MIM4-F1
#
_entry.id   AF-A0A2V5MIM4-F1
#
_cell.length_a   1.000
_cell.length_b   1.000
_cell.length_c   1.000
_cell.angle_alpha   90.00
_cell.angle_beta   90.00
_cell.angle_gamma   90.00
#
_symmetry.space_group_name_H-M   'P 1'
#
loop_
_entity.id
_entity.type
_entity.pdbx_description
1 polymer ?
#
loop_
_entity_poly.entity_id
_entity_poly.type
_entity_poly.pdbx_seq_one_letter_code
_entity_poly.pdbx_strand_id
1 'polypeptide(L)'
;MTAIEFGRIQPRSVAMQHWELANPNAGSGNYVLSGWLFLRVLGLIYLAAFVSLATQIKGLVGSRGILPARGFLLAKQNWGPTRFLQIPTLGWWNASDGFLQFLCWGGAALALLLLVGVAPIPILIALWAFYLSLFSVCRTFLGYQWDILLL
;
A
#
# COMPACT_ATOMS: atom_id res chain seq x y z
N MET A 1 -31.34 -49.76 15.23
CA MET A 1 -30.52 -48.58 15.58
C MET A 1 -29.30 -48.59 14.65
N THR A 2 -29.17 -47.53 13.81
CA THR A 2 -27.94 -46.94 13.18
C THR A 2 -26.94 -47.86 12.46
N ALA A 3 -26.32 -47.57 11.30
CA ALA A 3 -26.17 -46.44 10.37
C ALA A 3 -25.67 -47.08 9.04
N ILE A 4 -25.69 -46.48 7.85
CA ILE A 4 -24.84 -45.39 7.35
C ILE A 4 -25.41 -45.00 5.98
N GLU A 5 -25.77 -43.73 5.78
CA GLU A 5 -25.97 -43.16 4.43
C GLU A 5 -24.61 -43.06 3.73
N PHE A 6 -24.37 -43.97 2.79
CA PHE A 6 -23.23 -43.88 1.89
C PHE A 6 -23.60 -42.89 0.78
N GLY A 7 -23.09 -41.66 0.90
CA GLY A 7 -23.30 -40.58 -0.06
C GLY A 7 -22.99 -41.02 -1.48
N ARG A 8 -24.02 -41.01 -2.33
CA ARG A 8 -23.86 -41.16 -3.78
C ARG A 8 -23.06 -39.98 -4.30
N ILE A 9 -21.85 -40.26 -4.78
CA ILE A 9 -21.09 -39.35 -5.64
C ILE A 9 -21.96 -39.12 -6.88
N GLN A 10 -22.58 -37.95 -6.96
CA GLN A 10 -23.40 -37.56 -8.11
C GLN A 10 -22.47 -37.54 -9.35
N PRO A 11 -22.73 -38.33 -10.39
CA PRO A 11 -21.91 -38.29 -11.60
C PRO A 11 -22.03 -36.90 -12.21
N ARG A 12 -20.90 -36.21 -12.33
CA ARG A 12 -20.81 -34.86 -12.91
C ARG A 12 -21.42 -34.93 -14.31
N SER A 13 -22.44 -34.09 -14.57
CA SER A 13 -23.22 -34.17 -15.81
C SER A 13 -22.27 -34.01 -17.01
N VAL A 14 -22.51 -34.77 -18.09
CA VAL A 14 -21.78 -34.65 -19.36
C VAL A 14 -21.87 -33.23 -19.94
N ALA A 15 -22.94 -32.51 -19.55
CA ALA A 15 -23.11 -31.08 -19.79
C ALA A 15 -21.97 -30.23 -19.18
N MET A 16 -21.40 -30.67 -18.06
CA MET A 16 -20.27 -29.99 -17.44
C MET A 16 -18.92 -30.30 -18.12
N GLN A 17 -18.74 -31.52 -18.63
CA GLN A 17 -17.48 -31.90 -19.29
C GLN A 17 -17.29 -31.22 -20.65
N HIS A 18 -18.36 -30.99 -21.42
CA HIS A 18 -18.20 -30.31 -22.71
C HIS A 18 -17.88 -28.82 -22.56
N TRP A 19 -18.32 -28.12 -21.51
CA TRP A 19 -17.94 -26.71 -21.31
C TRP A 19 -16.46 -26.58 -20.92
N GLU A 20 -15.91 -27.56 -20.18
CA GLU A 20 -14.48 -27.60 -19.83
C GLU A 20 -13.60 -27.86 -21.07
N LEU A 21 -14.07 -28.71 -21.99
CA LEU A 21 -13.37 -29.04 -23.24
C LEU A 21 -13.55 -27.98 -24.35
N ALA A 22 -14.69 -27.28 -24.37
CA ALA A 22 -15.04 -26.29 -25.38
C ALA A 22 -14.51 -24.88 -25.07
N ASN A 23 -13.76 -24.69 -23.99
CA ASN A 23 -13.06 -23.44 -23.72
C ASN A 23 -11.55 -23.58 -23.97
N PRO A 24 -11.09 -23.71 -25.24
CA PRO A 24 -9.66 -23.76 -25.58
C PRO A 24 -8.93 -22.46 -25.20
N ASN A 25 -9.67 -21.40 -24.84
CA ASN A 25 -9.16 -20.12 -24.37
C ASN A 25 -9.14 -19.98 -22.84
N ALA A 26 -9.53 -21.01 -22.08
CA ALA A 26 -9.51 -20.99 -20.61
C ALA A 26 -8.09 -20.85 -20.03
N GLY A 27 -7.05 -21.07 -20.84
CA GLY A 27 -5.66 -20.93 -20.44
C GLY A 27 -4.81 -20.38 -21.57
N SER A 28 -4.83 -19.06 -21.80
CA SER A 28 -3.71 -18.34 -22.48
C SER A 28 -3.90 -16.81 -22.47
N GLY A 29 -4.60 -16.25 -21.48
CA GLY A 29 -4.50 -14.82 -21.21
C GLY A 29 -3.17 -14.54 -20.52
N ASN A 30 -2.13 -14.12 -21.25
CA ASN A 30 -0.88 -13.65 -20.67
C ASN A 30 -1.12 -12.36 -19.86
N TYR A 31 -1.52 -12.47 -18.58
CA TYR A 31 -1.71 -11.33 -17.65
C TYR A 31 -0.41 -10.56 -17.36
N VAL A 32 0.71 -10.99 -17.95
CA VAL A 32 2.02 -10.36 -17.83
C VAL A 32 1.98 -8.90 -18.27
N LEU A 33 1.28 -8.58 -19.37
CA LEU A 33 1.18 -7.19 -19.85
C LEU A 33 0.38 -6.32 -18.86
N SER A 34 -0.75 -6.82 -18.36
CA SER A 34 -1.58 -6.11 -17.40
C SER A 34 -0.84 -5.88 -16.08
N GLY A 35 -0.16 -6.90 -15.55
CA GLY A 35 0.65 -6.77 -14.34
C GLY A 35 1.82 -5.81 -14.51
N TRP A 36 2.50 -5.86 -15.66
CA TRP A 36 3.59 -4.95 -15.99
C TRP A 36 3.09 -3.49 -16.07
N LEU A 37 2.00 -3.24 -16.80
CA LEU A 37 1.42 -1.92 -16.96
C LEU A 37 0.89 -1.38 -15.62
N PHE A 38 0.23 -2.22 -14.83
CA PHE A 38 -0.27 -1.88 -13.51
C PHE A 38 0.84 -1.36 -12.59
N LEU A 39 1.98 -2.05 -12.54
CA LEU A 39 3.11 -1.61 -11.72
C LEU A 39 3.67 -0.25 -12.17
N ARG A 40 3.65 0.07 -13.47
CA ARG A 40 4.09 1.39 -13.96
C ARG A 40 3.11 2.48 -13.59
N VAL A 41 1.83 2.25 -13.80
CA VAL A 41 0.79 3.21 -13.41
C VAL A 41 0.81 3.43 -11.90
N LEU A 42 0.94 2.36 -11.11
CA LEU A 42 1.07 2.45 -9.67
C LEU A 42 2.31 3.26 -9.25
N GLY A 43 3.46 3.03 -9.89
CA GLY A 43 4.67 3.85 -9.67
C GLY A 43 4.45 5.33 -10.00
N LEU A 44 3.71 5.66 -11.06
CA LEU A 44 3.39 7.05 -11.42
C LEU A 44 2.49 7.70 -10.36
N ILE A 45 1.51 6.96 -9.85
CA ILE A 45 0.60 7.44 -8.79
C ILE A 45 1.40 7.71 -7.52
N TYR A 46 2.24 6.78 -7.08
CA TYR A 46 3.12 6.99 -5.92
C TYR A 46 4.04 8.19 -6.12
N LEU A 47 4.67 8.32 -7.29
CA LEU A 47 5.55 9.44 -7.60
C LEU A 47 4.81 10.77 -7.49
N ALA A 48 3.62 10.87 -8.10
CA ALA A 48 2.79 12.06 -8.04
C ALA A 48 2.38 12.40 -6.59
N ALA A 49 1.97 11.39 -5.81
CA ALA A 49 1.60 11.57 -4.41
C ALA A 49 2.77 12.08 -3.56
N PHE A 50 3.95 11.46 -3.66
CA PHE A 50 5.14 11.85 -2.91
C PHE A 50 5.68 13.23 -3.30
N VAL A 51 5.70 13.56 -4.60
CA VAL A 51 6.17 14.89 -5.08
C VAL A 51 5.18 15.98 -4.67
N SER A 52 3.88 15.74 -4.82
CA SER A 52 2.84 16.67 -4.35
C SER A 52 2.97 16.93 -2.86
N LEU A 53 3.11 15.87 -2.06
CA LEU A 53 3.26 15.97 -0.63
C LEU A 53 4.59 16.62 -0.22
N ALA A 54 5.70 16.36 -0.93
CA ALA A 54 7.00 16.96 -0.66
C ALA A 54 6.96 18.50 -0.65
N THR A 55 6.12 19.12 -1.46
CA THR A 55 5.97 20.59 -1.50
C THR A 55 5.16 21.15 -0.33
N GLN A 56 4.27 20.34 0.24
CA GLN A 56 3.29 20.77 1.25
C GLN A 56 3.66 20.31 2.67
N ILE A 57 4.45 19.24 2.82
CA ILE A 57 4.66 18.53 4.08
C ILE A 57 5.12 19.43 5.23
N LYS A 58 6.00 20.40 4.94
CA LYS A 58 6.50 21.37 5.93
C LYS A 58 5.40 22.29 6.45
N GLY A 59 4.50 22.74 5.56
CA GLY A 59 3.38 23.60 5.92
C GLY A 59 2.26 22.85 6.62
N LEU A 60 2.06 21.57 6.30
CA LEU A 60 1.01 20.75 6.91
C LEU A 60 1.41 20.25 8.30
N VAL A 61 2.52 19.52 8.38
CA VAL A 61 2.91 18.78 9.60
C VAL A 61 4.35 18.99 10.04
N GLY A 62 5.07 19.92 9.42
CA GLY A 62 6.38 20.35 9.88
C GLY A 62 6.33 21.07 11.24
N SER A 63 7.49 21.45 11.74
CA SER A 63 7.69 22.10 13.03
C SER A 63 6.89 23.41 13.20
N ARG A 64 6.66 24.13 12.10
CA ARG A 64 5.84 25.34 12.01
C ARG A 64 4.56 25.13 11.18
N GLY A 65 4.17 23.88 11.00
CA GLY A 65 2.99 23.53 10.21
C GLY A 65 1.68 23.71 10.97
N ILE A 66 0.56 23.52 10.26
CA ILE A 66 -0.80 23.60 10.82
C ILE A 66 -0.99 22.56 11.94
N LEU A 67 -0.46 21.35 11.75
CA LEU A 67 -0.59 20.22 12.66
C LEU A 67 0.77 19.51 12.89
N PRO A 68 1.65 20.08 13.72
CA PRO A 68 3.02 19.59 13.87
C PRO A 68 3.11 18.11 14.29
N ALA A 69 3.76 17.29 13.46
CA ALA A 69 3.92 15.84 13.67
C ALA A 69 4.69 15.53 14.97
N ARG A 70 5.74 16.30 15.25
CA ARG A 70 6.57 16.10 16.45
C ARG A 70 5.76 16.28 17.73
N GLY A 71 4.94 17.34 17.82
CA GLY A 71 4.09 17.58 18.98
C GLY A 71 3.05 16.47 19.16
N PHE A 72 2.46 16.00 18.04
CA PHE A 72 1.52 14.89 18.03
C PHE A 72 2.16 13.59 18.55
N LEU A 73 3.33 13.19 18.05
CA LEU A 73 4.00 11.96 18.49
C LEU A 73 4.48 12.03 19.94
N LEU A 74 5.01 13.19 20.38
CA LEU A 74 5.42 13.39 21.77
C LEU A 74 4.24 13.26 22.74
N ALA A 75 3.08 13.82 22.40
CA ALA A 75 1.86 13.69 23.22
C ALA A 75 1.39 12.24 23.38
N LYS A 76 1.84 11.33 22.51
CA LYS A 76 1.49 9.90 22.49
C LYS A 76 2.64 8.99 22.93
N GLN A 77 3.75 9.57 23.40
CA GLN A 77 4.94 8.83 23.80
C GLN A 77 4.68 7.89 25.00
N ASN A 78 3.75 8.29 25.88
CA ASN A 78 3.39 7.56 27.11
C ASN A 78 2.48 6.35 26.88
N TRP A 79 2.05 6.09 25.64
CA TRP A 79 1.21 4.93 25.31
C TRP A 79 1.96 3.58 25.39
N GLY A 80 3.27 3.62 25.67
CA GLY A 80 4.08 2.41 25.79
C GLY A 80 4.22 1.69 24.45
N PRO A 81 4.36 0.34 24.44
CA PRO A 81 4.58 -0.43 23.21
C PRO A 81 3.41 -0.38 22.21
N THR A 82 2.19 -0.15 22.69
CA THR A 82 0.99 -0.12 21.83
C THR A 82 1.00 1.07 20.85
N ARG A 83 1.81 2.10 21.12
CA ARG A 83 1.95 3.29 20.27
C ARG A 83 2.34 2.95 18.82
N PHE A 84 3.13 1.90 18.63
CA PHE A 84 3.62 1.50 17.31
C PHE A 84 2.52 0.85 16.47
N LEU A 85 1.56 0.17 17.11
CA LEU A 85 0.41 -0.43 16.46
C LEU A 85 -0.68 0.62 16.16
N GLN A 86 -0.85 1.60 17.06
CA GLN A 86 -1.85 2.65 16.88
C GLN A 86 -1.41 3.74 15.90
N ILE A 87 -0.10 3.99 15.81
CA ILE A 87 0.48 4.99 14.91
C ILE A 87 1.68 4.32 14.22
N PRO A 88 1.45 3.51 13.17
CA PRO A 88 2.52 2.84 12.44
C PRO A 88 3.29 3.86 11.59
N THR A 89 4.36 4.43 12.15
CA THR A 89 5.16 5.45 11.48
C THR A 89 6.65 5.33 11.78
N LEU A 90 7.48 5.66 10.79
CA LEU A 90 8.92 5.84 10.96
C LEU A 90 9.24 7.13 11.73
N GLY A 91 8.27 8.05 11.84
CA GLY A 91 8.40 9.31 12.58
C GLY A 91 8.70 9.14 14.07
N TRP A 92 8.49 7.95 14.64
CA TRP A 92 8.92 7.64 16.01
C TRP A 92 10.43 7.75 16.22
N TRP A 93 11.23 7.54 15.16
CA TRP A 93 12.68 7.69 15.23
C TRP A 93 13.10 9.15 15.16
N ASN A 94 12.50 9.90 14.24
CA ASN A 94 12.77 11.31 14.05
C ASN A 94 11.56 11.97 13.37
N ALA A 95 11.00 13.02 13.97
CA ALA A 95 9.86 13.76 13.41
C ALA A 95 10.25 15.19 12.98
N SER A 96 11.51 15.40 12.62
CA SER A 96 12.01 16.69 12.11
C SER A 96 11.57 16.96 10.68
N ASP A 97 11.54 18.23 10.30
CA ASP A 97 11.20 18.67 8.94
C ASP A 97 12.09 18.03 7.88
N GLY A 98 13.38 17.86 8.19
CA GLY A 98 14.33 17.17 7.30
C GLY A 98 13.98 15.70 7.09
N PHE A 99 13.58 14.99 8.15
CA PHE A 99 13.19 13.58 8.03
C PHE A 99 11.87 13.41 7.28
N LEU A 100 10.88 14.27 7.53
CA LEU A 100 9.62 14.26 6.78
C LEU A 100 9.86 14.51 5.29
N GLN A 101 10.75 15.45 4.97
CA GLN A 101 11.15 15.73 3.59
C GLN A 101 11.92 14.56 2.96
N PHE A 102 12.78 13.89 3.74
CA PHE A 102 13.49 12.69 3.33
C PHE A 102 12.52 11.55 2.98
N LEU A 103 11.49 11.31 3.80
CA LEU A 103 10.46 10.32 3.48
C LEU A 103 9.75 10.65 2.17
N CYS A 104 9.43 11.93 1.92
CA CYS A 104 8.76 12.31 0.68
C CYS A 104 9.67 12.11 -0.54
N TRP A 105 10.88 12.66 -0.55
CA TRP A 105 11.80 12.53 -1.69
C TRP A 105 12.36 11.11 -1.86
N GLY A 106 12.59 10.40 -0.77
CA GLY A 106 12.98 8.99 -0.80
C GLY A 106 11.87 8.12 -1.39
N GLY A 107 10.61 8.37 -1.02
CA GLY A 107 9.45 7.73 -1.64
C GLY A 107 9.33 8.04 -3.13
N ALA A 108 9.55 9.30 -3.54
CA ALA A 108 9.59 9.67 -4.95
C ALA A 108 10.71 8.94 -5.72
N ALA A 109 11.91 8.83 -5.15
CA ALA A 109 13.01 8.07 -5.76
C ALA A 109 12.69 6.57 -5.88
N LEU A 110 12.10 5.96 -4.85
CA LEU A 110 11.62 4.58 -4.90
C LEU A 110 10.54 4.39 -5.97
N ALA A 111 9.64 5.35 -6.15
CA ALA A 111 8.60 5.31 -7.16
C ALA A 111 9.20 5.35 -8.57
N LEU A 112 10.24 6.18 -8.81
CA LEU A 112 11.00 6.17 -10.06
C LEU A 112 11.66 4.81 -10.32
N LEU A 113 12.25 4.18 -9.31
CA LEU A 113 12.81 2.83 -9.46
C LEU A 113 11.74 1.79 -9.80
N LEU A 114 10.53 1.90 -9.21
CA LEU A 114 9.38 1.08 -9.58
C LEU A 114 8.92 1.33 -11.03
N LEU A 115 9.08 2.54 -11.57
CA LEU A 115 8.78 2.86 -12.98
C LEU A 115 9.79 2.28 -13.96
N VAL A 116 11.04 2.12 -13.56
CA VAL A 116 12.08 1.47 -14.40
C VAL A 116 12.07 -0.04 -14.22
N GLY A 117 11.58 -0.55 -13.09
CA GLY A 117 11.29 -1.99 -12.86
C GLY A 117 12.36 -2.68 -12.07
N VAL A 118 13.10 -1.91 -11.27
CA VAL A 118 14.13 -2.40 -10.39
C VAL A 118 13.45 -3.05 -9.20
N ALA A 119 13.76 -4.31 -8.91
CA ALA A 119 13.34 -5.04 -7.71
C ALA A 119 11.92 -4.68 -7.19
N PRO A 120 10.85 -4.93 -7.97
CA PRO A 120 9.53 -4.37 -7.72
C PRO A 120 8.95 -4.75 -6.35
N ILE A 121 9.17 -5.98 -5.87
CA ILE A 121 8.64 -6.44 -4.59
C ILE A 121 9.21 -5.65 -3.39
N PRO A 122 10.54 -5.59 -3.15
CA PRO A 122 11.06 -4.81 -2.03
C PRO A 122 10.77 -3.31 -2.17
N ILE A 123 10.70 -2.78 -3.40
CA ILE A 123 10.36 -1.37 -3.61
C ILE A 123 8.90 -1.09 -3.25
N LEU A 124 7.95 -1.95 -3.60
CA LEU A 124 6.55 -1.81 -3.19
C LEU A 124 6.40 -1.83 -1.67
N ILE A 125 7.12 -2.74 -0.99
CA ILE A 125 7.12 -2.79 0.48
C ILE A 125 7.68 -1.49 1.08
N ALA A 126 8.77 -0.96 0.50
CA ALA A 126 9.37 0.29 0.96
C ALA A 126 8.46 1.51 0.70
N LEU A 127 7.85 1.59 -0.48
CA LEU A 127 6.87 2.62 -0.85
C LEU A 127 5.69 2.62 0.12
N TRP A 128 5.11 1.45 0.35
CA TRP A 128 4.03 1.25 1.30
C TRP A 128 4.42 1.71 2.71
N ALA A 129 5.59 1.30 3.21
CA ALA A 129 6.07 1.69 4.53
C ALA A 129 6.29 3.21 4.66
N PHE A 130 6.84 3.85 3.62
CA PHE A 130 7.03 5.30 3.57
C PHE A 130 5.68 6.02 3.54
N TYR A 131 4.74 5.54 2.73
CA TYR A 131 3.42 6.14 2.61
C TYR A 131 2.60 5.98 3.89
N LEU A 132 2.56 4.77 4.48
CA LEU A 132 1.92 4.49 5.77
C LEU A 132 2.47 5.39 6.88
N SER A 133 3.79 5.58 6.88
CA SER A 133 4.46 6.45 7.84
C SER A 133 3.98 7.89 7.74
N LEU A 134 3.88 8.43 6.52
CA LEU A 134 3.39 9.79 6.26
C LEU A 134 1.88 9.92 6.50
N PHE A 135 1.08 8.94 6.06
CA PHE A 135 -0.36 8.85 6.30
C PHE A 135 -0.69 8.98 7.79
N SER A 136 0.02 8.21 8.63
CA SER A 136 -0.19 8.20 10.08
C SER A 136 0.09 9.55 10.76
N VAL A 137 1.05 10.33 10.26
CA VAL A 137 1.38 11.65 10.85
C VAL A 137 0.59 12.81 10.23
N CYS A 138 0.23 12.72 8.95
CA CYS A 138 -0.56 13.74 8.24
C CYS A 138 -2.03 13.73 8.63
N ARG A 139 -2.54 12.61 9.15
CA ARG A 139 -3.90 12.48 9.69
C ARG A 139 -4.94 12.96 8.67
N THR A 140 -5.68 14.02 8.98
CA THR A 140 -6.79 14.50 8.15
C THR A 140 -6.38 14.91 6.73
N PHE A 141 -5.10 15.21 6.49
CA PHE A 141 -4.63 15.64 5.17
C PHE A 141 -4.44 14.48 4.17
N LEU A 142 -4.19 13.27 4.68
CA LEU A 142 -4.06 12.04 3.88
C LEU A 142 -5.20 11.05 4.16
N GLY A 143 -6.25 11.47 4.88
CA GLY A 143 -7.34 10.58 5.30
C GLY A 143 -8.43 10.32 4.25
N TYR A 144 -8.19 10.66 2.98
CA TYR A 144 -9.18 10.50 1.91
C TYR A 144 -9.12 9.10 1.30
N GLN A 145 -10.22 8.70 0.62
CA GLN A 145 -10.36 7.34 0.10
C GLN A 145 -9.28 6.98 -0.93
N TRP A 146 -8.85 7.94 -1.75
CA TRP A 146 -7.79 7.69 -2.75
C TRP A 146 -6.42 7.46 -2.11
N ASP A 147 -6.13 8.09 -0.97
CA ASP A 147 -4.88 7.87 -0.24
C ASP A 147 -4.83 6.48 0.39
N ILE A 148 -5.99 5.98 0.85
CA ILE A 148 -6.13 4.63 1.41
C ILE A 148 -5.83 3.56 0.35
N LEU A 149 -6.07 3.81 -0.94
CA LEU A 149 -5.72 2.86 -2.02
C LEU A 149 -4.21 2.63 -2.19
N LEU A 150 -3.38 3.47 -1.58
CA LEU A 150 -1.93 3.32 -1.55
C LEU A 150 -1.44 2.56 -0.30
N LEU A 151 -2.35 2.07 0.55
CA LEU A 151 -2.07 1.26 1.73
C LEU A 151 -2.56 -0.18 1.55
#